data_AF-A0A954XX45-F1
#
_entry.id   AF-A0A954XX45-F1
#
_cell.length_a   1.000
_cell.length_b   1.000
_cell.length_c   1.000
_cell.angle_alpha   90.00
_cell.angle_beta   90.00
_cell.angle_gamma   90.00
#
_symmetry.space_group_name_H-M   'P 1'
#
loop_
_entity.id
_entity.type
_entity.pdbx_description
1 polymer ?
#
loop_
_entity_poly.entity_id
_entity_poly.type
_entity_poly.pdbx_seq_one_letter_code
_entity_poly.pdbx_strand_id
1 'polypeptide(L)'
;MNAIPAFRPNCCCTYRWLARAVAGMLFAMWLVLVAVEGLPVRHFPVGLSAQLAVLAVVFAGYAISVRHELAGALISLAGVAAFYAVTYVNLENTVGLAFAWFAAPPVLWLWSWRLARREHAAAQAPTDTPPSETV
;
A
#
# COMPACT_ATOMS: atom_id res chain seq x y z
N MET A 1 24.89 3.51 -8.09
CA MET A 1 24.30 2.15 -8.04
C MET A 1 23.98 1.86 -6.59
N ASN A 2 22.70 1.86 -6.24
CA ASN A 2 22.26 1.69 -4.86
C ASN A 2 22.42 0.22 -4.49
N ALA A 3 23.23 -0.07 -3.47
CA ALA A 3 23.33 -1.39 -2.88
C ALA A 3 21.91 -1.85 -2.52
N ILE A 4 21.46 -2.95 -3.13
CA ILE A 4 20.23 -3.63 -2.71
C ILE A 4 20.54 -4.11 -1.29
N PRO A 5 19.90 -3.56 -0.24
CA PRO A 5 20.22 -3.94 1.13
C PRO A 5 19.95 -5.44 1.26
N ALA A 6 20.99 -6.18 1.69
CA ALA A 6 20.91 -7.59 1.98
C ALA A 6 19.69 -7.88 2.86
N PHE A 7 18.92 -8.89 2.47
CA PHE A 7 17.68 -9.31 3.10
C PHE A 7 17.95 -9.68 4.58
N ARG A 8 17.77 -8.73 5.51
CA ARG A 8 17.75 -9.06 6.95
C ARG A 8 16.35 -9.58 7.26
N PRO A 9 16.22 -10.80 7.81
CA PRO A 9 14.92 -11.40 8.15
C PRO A 9 14.34 -10.76 9.42
N ASN A 10 14.19 -9.44 9.44
CA ASN A 10 13.44 -8.73 10.46
C ASN A 10 11.97 -8.66 10.03
N CYS A 11 11.04 -8.72 10.98
CA CYS A 11 9.59 -8.66 10.73
C CYS A 11 9.20 -7.49 9.80
N CYS A 12 9.85 -6.33 9.91
CA CYS A 12 9.62 -5.18 9.03
C CYS A 12 9.86 -5.48 7.54
N CYS A 13 10.91 -6.23 7.21
CA CYS A 13 11.25 -6.57 5.82
C CYS A 13 10.20 -7.52 5.21
N THR A 14 9.65 -8.44 6.01
CA THR A 14 8.61 -9.38 5.58
C THR A 14 7.33 -8.64 5.21
N TYR A 15 6.82 -7.73 6.07
CA TYR A 15 5.60 -6.96 5.77
C TYR A 15 5.77 -6.06 4.54
N ARG A 16 6.94 -5.45 4.38
CA ARG A 16 7.25 -4.60 3.22
C ARG A 16 7.26 -5.39 1.91
N TRP A 17 7.84 -6.59 1.92
CA TRP A 17 7.82 -7.48 0.75
C TRP A 17 6.43 -8.01 0.45
N LEU A 18 5.68 -8.42 1.47
CA LEU A 18 4.31 -8.87 1.32
C LEU A 18 3.42 -7.76 0.73
N ALA A 19 3.53 -6.52 1.23
CA ALA A 19 2.80 -5.38 0.69
C ALA A 19 3.08 -5.16 -0.80
N ARG A 20 4.36 -5.26 -1.23
CA ARG A 20 4.76 -5.14 -2.64
C ARG A 20 4.22 -6.28 -3.49
N ALA A 21 4.28 -7.51 -2.99
CA ALA A 21 3.78 -8.69 -3.70
C ALA A 21 2.27 -8.59 -3.93
N VAL A 22 1.50 -8.25 -2.88
CA VAL A 22 0.05 -8.08 -2.97
C VAL A 22 -0.31 -6.89 -3.87
N ALA A 23 0.36 -5.74 -3.74
CA ALA A 23 0.15 -4.59 -4.62
C ALA A 23 0.43 -4.92 -6.10
N GLY A 24 1.54 -5.61 -6.37
CA GLY A 24 1.91 -6.05 -7.72
C GLY A 24 0.92 -7.05 -8.29
N MET A 25 0.45 -8.00 -7.48
CA MET A 25 -0.58 -8.97 -7.86
C MET A 25 -1.90 -8.28 -8.20
N LEU A 26 -2.36 -7.34 -7.37
CA LEU A 26 -3.60 -6.58 -7.62
C LEU A 26 -3.49 -5.73 -8.89
N PHE A 27 -2.34 -5.09 -9.11
CA PHE A 27 -2.10 -4.30 -10.32
C PHE A 27 -2.07 -5.19 -11.57
N ALA A 28 -1.38 -6.33 -11.52
CA ALA A 28 -1.34 -7.28 -12.63
C ALA A 28 -2.73 -7.87 -12.93
N MET A 29 -3.48 -8.26 -11.91
CA MET A 29 -4.86 -8.73 -12.05
C MET A 29 -5.74 -7.66 -12.70
N TRP A 30 -5.61 -6.41 -12.28
CA TRP A 30 -6.34 -5.30 -12.89
C TRP A 30 -5.97 -5.09 -14.36
N LEU A 31 -4.68 -5.15 -14.72
CA LEU A 31 -4.25 -5.05 -16.12
C LEU A 31 -4.82 -6.18 -16.98
N VAL A 32 -4.85 -7.41 -16.45
CA VAL A 32 -5.47 -8.55 -17.14
C VAL A 32 -6.96 -8.30 -17.37
N LEU A 33 -7.68 -7.79 -16.37
CA LEU A 33 -9.10 -7.47 -16.51
C LEU A 33 -9.32 -6.42 -17.61
N VAL A 34 -8.54 -5.34 -17.61
CA VAL A 34 -8.61 -4.30 -18.65
C VAL A 34 -8.30 -4.87 -20.04
N ALA A 35 -7.32 -5.77 -20.15
CA ALA A 35 -6.94 -6.39 -21.41
C ALA A 35 -7.99 -7.37 -21.93
N VAL A 36 -8.60 -8.16 -21.05
CA VAL A 36 -9.61 -9.18 -21.39
C VAL A 36 -10.95 -8.54 -21.75
N GLU A 37 -11.38 -7.51 -20.99
CA GLU A 37 -12.66 -6.84 -21.26
C GLU A 37 -12.63 -5.96 -22.53
N GLY A 38 -11.45 -5.71 -23.10
CA GLY A 38 -11.31 -4.99 -24.37
C GLY A 38 -11.97 -3.61 -24.33
N LEU A 39 -11.96 -2.96 -23.15
CA LEU A 39 -12.78 -1.80 -22.84
C LEU A 39 -12.62 -0.68 -23.89
N PRO A 40 -13.65 -0.39 -24.72
CA PRO A 40 -13.56 0.65 -25.74
C PRO A 40 -13.54 2.02 -25.06
N VAL A 41 -12.34 2.61 -24.99
CA VAL A 41 -12.01 3.85 -24.25
C VAL A 41 -12.86 5.08 -24.65
N ARG A 42 -13.62 5.00 -25.75
CA ARG A 42 -14.32 6.16 -26.32
C ARG A 42 -15.65 6.52 -25.65
N HIS A 43 -16.34 5.59 -24.96
CA HIS A 43 -17.69 5.85 -24.42
C HIS A 43 -17.93 5.17 -23.07
N PHE A 44 -17.13 5.48 -22.06
CA PHE A 44 -17.46 5.03 -20.71
C PHE A 44 -18.58 5.89 -20.10
N PRO A 45 -19.58 5.29 -19.44
CA PRO A 45 -20.49 6.04 -18.61
C PRO A 45 -19.71 6.78 -17.51
N VAL A 46 -20.17 7.97 -17.12
CA VAL A 46 -19.48 8.87 -16.18
C VAL A 46 -19.10 8.16 -14.86
N GLY A 47 -19.96 7.25 -14.38
CA GLY A 47 -19.67 6.45 -13.18
C GLY A 47 -18.45 5.54 -13.35
N LEU A 48 -18.27 4.91 -14.51
CA LEU A 48 -17.16 4.01 -14.77
C LEU A 48 -15.84 4.78 -14.95
N SER A 49 -15.86 5.93 -15.62
CA SER A 49 -14.65 6.76 -15.75
C SER A 49 -14.18 7.32 -14.42
N ALA A 50 -15.11 7.72 -13.54
CA ALA A 50 -14.78 8.14 -12.18
C ALA A 50 -14.15 7.00 -11.37
N GLN A 51 -14.68 5.77 -11.47
CA GLN A 51 -14.10 4.60 -10.80
C GLN A 51 -12.68 4.30 -11.29
N LEU A 52 -12.45 4.32 -12.61
CA LEU A 52 -11.13 4.11 -13.18
C LEU A 52 -10.14 5.19 -12.74
N ALA A 53 -10.56 6.45 -12.70
CA ALA A 53 -9.72 7.55 -12.25
C ALA A 53 -9.29 7.38 -10.78
N VAL A 54 -10.22 7.04 -9.89
CA VAL A 54 -9.91 6.82 -8.47
C VAL A 54 -9.05 5.57 -8.28
N LEU A 55 -9.32 4.50 -9.05
CA LEU A 55 -8.50 3.30 -9.00
C LEU A 55 -7.06 3.56 -9.50
N ALA A 56 -6.89 4.44 -10.49
CA ALA A 56 -5.56 4.91 -10.89
C ALA A 56 -4.84 5.65 -9.75
N VAL A 57 -5.55 6.43 -8.93
CA VAL A 57 -4.98 7.05 -7.71
C VAL A 57 -4.52 5.99 -6.71
N VAL A 58 -5.28 4.91 -6.52
CA VAL A 58 -4.88 3.79 -5.66
C VAL A 58 -3.56 3.18 -6.13
N PHE A 59 -3.45 2.86 -7.42
CA PHE A 59 -2.22 2.28 -7.99
C PHE A 59 -1.05 3.27 -8.01
N ALA A 60 -1.30 4.56 -8.23
CA ALA A 60 -0.30 5.60 -8.08
C ALA A 60 0.23 5.65 -6.63
N GLY A 61 -0.66 5.55 -5.64
CA GLY A 61 -0.27 5.40 -4.23
C GLY A 61 0.60 4.17 -3.99
N TYR A 62 0.27 3.02 -4.59
CA TYR A 62 1.12 1.82 -4.50
C TYR A 62 2.51 2.03 -5.09
N ALA A 63 2.61 2.67 -6.25
CA ALA A 63 3.88 3.00 -6.87
C ALA A 63 4.72 3.95 -6.00
N ILE A 64 4.08 4.98 -5.41
CA ILE A 64 4.72 5.92 -4.49
C ILE A 64 5.25 5.18 -3.25
N SER A 65 4.49 4.22 -2.70
CA SER A 65 4.88 3.44 -1.51
C SER A 65 6.19 2.67 -1.68
N VAL A 66 6.62 2.38 -2.92
CA VAL A 66 7.90 1.71 -3.18
C VAL A 66 9.08 2.55 -2.68
N ARG A 67 9.00 3.88 -2.81
CA ARG A 67 10.02 4.84 -2.35
C ARG A 67 9.61 5.57 -1.06
N HIS A 68 8.34 5.92 -0.92
CA HIS A 68 7.79 6.70 0.20
C HIS A 68 6.60 5.98 0.82
N GLU A 69 6.88 5.00 1.70
CA GLU A 69 5.85 4.10 2.26
C GLU A 69 4.67 4.84 2.89
N LEU A 70 4.94 5.80 3.77
CA LEU A 70 3.88 6.52 4.49
C LEU A 70 3.00 7.32 3.52
N ALA A 71 3.63 8.12 2.66
CA ALA A 71 2.90 8.98 1.73
C ALA A 71 2.08 8.15 0.74
N GLY A 72 2.70 7.13 0.14
CA GLY A 72 2.01 6.24 -0.80
C GLY A 72 0.89 5.44 -0.15
N ALA A 73 1.09 4.97 1.09
CA ALA A 73 0.06 4.25 1.84
C ALA A 73 -1.13 5.16 2.16
N LEU A 74 -0.90 6.40 2.60
CA LEU A 74 -1.99 7.36 2.86
C LEU A 74 -2.74 7.72 1.58
N ILE A 75 -2.03 7.98 0.47
CA ILE A 75 -2.64 8.28 -0.84
C ILE A 75 -3.49 7.11 -1.31
N SER A 76 -2.96 5.89 -1.27
CA SER A 76 -3.69 4.71 -1.72
C SER A 76 -4.87 4.38 -0.80
N LEU A 77 -4.76 4.57 0.52
CA LEU A 77 -5.88 4.37 1.45
C LEU A 77 -7.00 5.40 1.22
N ALA A 78 -6.63 6.67 0.95
CA ALA A 78 -7.59 7.71 0.55
C ALA A 78 -8.25 7.40 -0.79
N GLY A 79 -7.47 6.92 -1.78
CA GLY A 79 -8.00 6.46 -3.06
C GLY A 79 -8.97 5.28 -2.90
N VAL A 80 -8.65 4.34 -2.01
CA VAL A 80 -9.51 3.21 -1.66
C VAL A 80 -10.82 3.74 -1.06
N ALA A 81 -10.77 4.61 -0.05
CA ALA A 81 -11.99 5.24 0.51
C ALA A 81 -12.84 5.98 -0.54
N ALA A 82 -12.20 6.73 -1.44
CA ALA A 82 -12.88 7.41 -2.54
C ALA A 82 -13.50 6.40 -3.53
N PHE A 83 -12.82 5.29 -3.82
CA PHE A 83 -13.31 4.25 -4.72
C PHE A 83 -14.58 3.62 -4.16
N TYR A 84 -14.62 3.36 -2.84
CA TYR A 84 -15.84 2.92 -2.16
C TYR A 84 -16.98 3.90 -2.34
N ALA A 85 -16.73 5.18 -2.03
CA ALA A 85 -17.75 6.21 -2.10
C ALA A 85 -18.32 6.37 -3.53
N VAL A 86 -17.45 6.41 -4.54
CA VAL A 86 -17.87 6.49 -5.94
C VAL A 86 -18.65 5.25 -6.36
N THR A 87 -18.22 4.05 -5.96
CA THR A 87 -18.91 2.79 -6.30
C THR A 87 -20.28 2.72 -5.63
N TYR A 88 -20.36 3.06 -4.35
CA TYR A 88 -21.61 3.07 -3.60
C TYR A 88 -22.64 4.03 -4.20
N VAL A 89 -22.20 5.24 -4.58
CA VAL A 89 -23.08 6.26 -5.17
C VAL A 89 -23.52 5.91 -6.60
N ASN A 90 -22.63 5.35 -7.43
CA ASN A 90 -22.93 5.15 -8.86
C ASN A 90 -23.53 3.80 -9.21
N LEU A 91 -23.27 2.75 -8.42
CA LEU A 91 -23.68 1.38 -8.74
C LEU A 91 -24.68 0.82 -7.72
N GLU A 92 -25.01 1.57 -6.66
CA GLU A 92 -25.82 1.12 -5.51
C GLU A 92 -25.36 -0.24 -4.93
N ASN A 93 -24.11 -0.61 -5.22
CA ASN A 93 -23.59 -1.92 -4.94
C ASN A 93 -22.76 -1.83 -3.66
N THR A 94 -23.04 -2.72 -2.71
CA THR A 94 -22.24 -2.82 -1.49
C THR A 94 -20.90 -3.44 -1.87
N VAL A 95 -19.88 -2.59 -1.92
CA VAL A 95 -18.50 -2.98 -2.22
C VAL A 95 -18.03 -3.86 -1.07
N GLY A 96 -18.22 -5.17 -1.21
CA GLY A 96 -18.00 -6.16 -0.17
C GLY A 96 -16.51 -6.46 0.07
N LEU A 97 -16.18 -7.74 0.24
CA LEU A 97 -14.82 -8.21 0.53
C LEU A 97 -13.73 -7.70 -0.42
N ALA A 98 -14.07 -7.36 -1.67
CA ALA A 98 -13.13 -6.78 -2.64
C ALA A 98 -12.44 -5.51 -2.11
N PHE A 99 -13.15 -4.71 -1.31
CA PHE A 99 -12.59 -3.50 -0.72
C PHE A 99 -11.42 -3.78 0.23
N ALA A 100 -11.56 -4.82 1.06
CA ALA A 100 -10.52 -5.24 1.99
C ALA A 100 -9.24 -5.66 1.26
N TRP A 101 -9.36 -6.25 0.07
CA TRP A 101 -8.21 -6.61 -0.76
C TRP A 101 -7.40 -5.39 -1.22
N PHE A 102 -8.07 -4.32 -1.69
CA PHE A 102 -7.38 -3.08 -2.07
C PHE A 102 -6.84 -2.28 -0.87
N ALA A 103 -7.44 -2.45 0.31
CA ALA A 103 -6.93 -1.86 1.55
C ALA A 103 -5.72 -2.61 2.12
N ALA A 104 -5.51 -3.89 1.76
CA ALA A 104 -4.46 -4.71 2.35
C ALA A 104 -3.03 -4.14 2.12
N PRO A 105 -2.61 -3.76 0.89
CA PRO A 105 -1.28 -3.18 0.70
C PRO A 105 -0.97 -1.91 1.51
N PRO A 106 -1.82 -0.85 1.50
CA PRO A 106 -1.53 0.34 2.30
C PRO A 106 -1.51 0.06 3.79
N VAL A 107 -2.36 -0.83 4.28
CA VAL A 107 -2.35 -1.24 5.69
C VAL A 107 -1.04 -1.96 6.04
N LEU A 108 -0.56 -2.88 5.20
CA LEU A 108 0.72 -3.55 5.39
C LEU A 108 1.91 -2.57 5.37
N TRP A 109 1.89 -1.58 4.47
CA TRP A 109 2.92 -0.52 4.44
C TRP A 109 2.89 0.40 5.66
N LEU A 110 1.71 0.76 6.17
CA LEU A 110 1.60 1.51 7.43
C LEU A 110 2.15 0.71 8.60
N TRP A 111 1.90 -0.60 8.63
CA TRP A 111 2.45 -1.50 9.65
C TRP A 111 3.97 -1.62 9.55
N SER A 112 4.52 -1.82 8.34
CA SER A 112 5.97 -1.89 8.14
C SER A 112 6.64 -0.59 8.57
N TRP A 113 6.07 0.55 8.19
CA TRP A 113 6.58 1.87 8.58
C TRP A 113 6.56 2.07 10.10
N ARG A 114 5.48 1.66 10.78
CA ARG A 114 5.36 1.77 12.24
C ARG A 114 6.38 0.89 12.97
N LEU A 115 6.63 -0.32 12.47
CA LEU A 115 7.63 -1.24 13.02
C LEU A 115 9.05 -0.70 12.82
N ALA A 116 9.38 -0.22 11.62
CA ALA A 116 10.68 0.40 11.34
C ALA A 116 10.99 1.57 12.30
N ARG A 117 10.00 2.43 12.58
CA ARG A 117 10.17 3.52 13.55
C ARG A 117 10.47 3.03 14.97
N ARG A 118 9.84 1.94 15.41
CA ARG A 118 10.07 1.38 16.74
C ARG A 118 11.47 0.77 16.86
N GLU A 119 11.92 0.06 15.83
CA GLU A 119 13.28 -0.49 15.78
C GLU A 119 14.34 0.62 15.85
N HIS A 120 14.15 1.71 15.10
CA HIS A 120 15.05 2.87 15.16
C HIS A 120 15.05 3.57 16.52
N ALA A 121 13.87 3.72 17.15
CA ALA A 121 13.78 4.31 18.48
C ALA A 121 14.46 3.45 19.55
N ALA A 122 14.32 2.12 19.47
CA ALA A 122 14.96 1.19 20.39
C ALA A 122 16.49 1.17 20.24
N ALA A 123 17.00 1.30 19.01
CA ALA A 123 18.43 1.38 18.74
C ALA A 123 19.08 2.70 19.22
N GLN A 124 18.28 3.75 19.42
CA GLN A 124 18.74 5.05 19.92
C GLN A 124 18.56 5.22 21.44
N ALA A 125 17.95 4.24 22.13
CA ALA A 125 17.86 4.27 23.58
C ALA A 125 19.29 4.23 24.16
N PRO A 126 19.71 5.25 24.94
CA PRO A 126 21.05 5.27 25.50
C PRO A 126 21.25 4.03 26.35
N THR A 127 22.30 3.26 26.04
CA THR A 127 22.88 2.28 26.94
C THR A 127 23.52 3.02 28.11
N ASP A 128 22.69 3.62 28.96
CA ASP A 128 23.06 4.01 30.31
C ASP A 128 23.17 2.72 31.14
N THR A 129 24.10 1.84 30.76
CA THR A 129 24.66 0.89 31.71
C THR A 129 25.48 1.73 32.68
N PRO A 130 25.08 1.86 33.96
CA PRO A 130 25.89 2.55 34.94
C PRO A 130 27.28 1.90 34.96
N PRO A 131 28.36 2.69 35.07
CA PRO A 131 29.70 2.12 35.20
C PRO A 131 29.67 1.16 36.37
N SER A 132 29.98 -0.11 36.10
CA SER A 132 30.18 -1.10 37.15
C SER A 132 31.28 -0.57 38.06
N GLU A 133 30.91 -0.05 39.23
CA GLU A 133 31.86 0.24 40.30
C GLU A 133 32.57 -1.07 40.66
N THR A 134 33.80 -1.18 40.18
CA THR A 134 34.73 -2.22 40.59
C THR A 134 35.09 -1.95 42.05
N VAL A 135 34.69 -2.89 42.91
CA VAL A 135 35.05 -3.00 44.33
C VAL A 135 36.56 -3.20 44.48
#